data_AF-A0A223AR08-F1
#
_entry.id   AF-A0A223AR08-F1
#
_cell.length_a   1.000
_cell.length_b   1.000
_cell.length_c   1.000
_cell.angle_alpha   90.00
_cell.angle_beta   90.00
_cell.angle_gamma   90.00
#
_symmetry.space_group_name_H-M   'P 1'
#
loop_
_entity.id
_entity.type
_entity.pdbx_description
1 polymer ?
#
loop_
_entity_poly.entity_id
_entity_poly.type
_entity_poly.pdbx_seq_one_letter_code
_entity_poly.pdbx_strand_id
1 'polypeptide(L)'
;MLKTSKSKIRLAIVAVVACTTIVVVKYYVLKPSVISKIQMNRVYIGGLFTKYPKKYQPRCYIEFKKNNKYVFVYDDSRGTYEDYNEDGDGSKPHIDIYFGRYEEKEGCYTLTPIKSASVGFKNPTAVGKGLINAYGYSNLENNKEIIGQVAAKNKNGNYIIGNPNKDGVSISKDGLYFEIYDKSDIKKLPSSPEEFRKQFKMDKKAEQKRLAEQNR
;
A
#
# COMPACT_ATOMS: atom_id res chain seq x y z
N MET A 1 15.04 6.58 61.05
CA MET A 1 14.64 7.48 59.95
C MET A 1 15.43 7.15 58.69
N LEU A 2 14.80 6.55 57.67
CA LEU A 2 15.47 6.29 56.39
C LEU A 2 15.78 7.60 55.69
N LYS A 3 17.06 7.94 55.57
CA LYS A 3 17.55 9.10 54.82
C LYS A 3 17.55 8.74 53.34
N THR A 4 16.39 8.73 52.69
CA THR A 4 16.30 8.57 51.24
C THR A 4 17.02 9.76 50.61
N SER A 5 18.22 9.51 50.07
CA SER A 5 19.03 10.53 49.41
C SER A 5 18.20 11.24 48.35
N LYS A 6 18.03 12.57 48.46
CA LYS A 6 17.32 13.41 47.49
C LYS A 6 17.77 13.14 46.04
N SER A 7 19.00 12.67 45.85
CA SER A 7 19.55 12.23 44.56
C SER A 7 18.82 10.99 43.99
N LYS A 8 18.54 9.97 44.82
CA LYS A 8 17.80 8.77 44.41
C LYS A 8 16.35 9.09 44.02
N ILE A 9 15.70 9.99 44.75
CA ILE A 9 14.34 10.46 44.44
C ILE A 9 14.33 11.24 43.12
N ARG A 10 15.30 12.16 42.91
CA ARG A 10 15.45 12.87 41.64
C ARG A 10 15.67 11.92 40.46
N LEU A 11 16.53 10.92 40.62
CA LEU A 11 16.80 9.92 39.57
C LEU A 11 15.53 9.11 39.23
N ALA A 12 14.77 8.70 40.25
CA ALA A 12 13.51 7.98 40.04
C ALA A 12 12.47 8.83 39.29
N ILE A 13 12.34 10.12 39.63
CA ILE A 13 11.43 11.05 38.93
C ILE A 13 11.85 11.21 37.46
N VAL A 14 13.13 11.41 37.18
CA VAL A 14 13.64 11.52 35.80
C VAL A 14 13.37 10.25 35.01
N ALA A 15 13.58 9.07 35.61
CA ALA A 15 13.30 7.79 34.97
C ALA A 15 11.81 7.62 34.65
N VAL A 16 10.91 7.98 35.57
CA VAL A 16 9.45 7.91 35.34
C VAL A 16 9.04 8.85 34.21
N VAL A 17 9.51 10.11 34.22
CA VAL A 17 9.21 11.09 33.17
C VAL A 17 9.74 10.62 31.81
N ALA A 18 10.95 10.06 31.75
CA ALA A 18 11.49 9.49 30.52
C ALA A 18 10.64 8.32 30.01
N CYS A 19 10.27 7.39 30.88
CA CYS A 19 9.41 6.26 30.53
C CYS A 19 8.03 6.69 30.04
N THR A 20 7.37 7.63 30.74
CA THR A 20 6.05 8.13 30.32
C THR A 20 6.14 8.87 29.00
N THR A 21 7.17 9.69 28.79
CA THR A 21 7.40 10.39 27.52
C THR A 21 7.58 9.41 26.37
N ILE A 22 8.38 8.35 26.54
CA ILE A 22 8.59 7.32 25.53
C ILE A 22 7.26 6.62 25.18
N VAL A 23 6.44 6.27 26.18
CA VAL A 23 5.15 5.62 25.98
C VAL A 23 4.19 6.55 25.24
N VAL A 24 4.10 7.82 25.65
CA VAL A 24 3.26 8.84 25.00
C VAL A 24 3.67 9.05 23.56
N VAL A 25 4.97 9.19 23.28
CA VAL A 25 5.48 9.33 21.90
C VAL A 25 5.14 8.09 21.07
N LYS A 26 5.34 6.88 21.61
CA LYS A 26 4.97 5.64 20.90
C LYS A 26 3.47 5.58 20.58
N TYR A 27 2.62 5.96 21.52
CA TYR A 27 1.17 5.82 21.36
C TYR A 27 0.53 6.92 20.51
N TYR A 28 0.95 8.18 20.67
CA TYR A 28 0.29 9.31 20.02
C TYR A 28 1.01 9.80 18.77
N VAL A 29 2.34 9.67 18.70
CA VAL A 29 3.13 10.17 17.56
C VAL A 29 3.46 9.03 16.59
N LEU A 30 3.77 7.85 17.12
CA LEU A 30 4.20 6.72 16.28
C LEU A 30 3.06 5.79 15.89
N LYS A 31 1.86 5.88 16.49
CA LYS A 31 0.73 5.06 16.06
C LYS A 31 0.21 5.58 14.72
N PRO A 32 0.13 4.71 13.69
CA PRO A 32 -0.48 5.08 12.42
C PRO A 32 -1.93 5.54 12.63
N SER A 33 -2.30 6.64 11.98
CA SER A 33 -3.65 7.18 12.07
C SER A 33 -4.39 6.91 10.78
N VAL A 34 -5.62 6.40 10.93
CA VAL A 34 -6.57 6.24 9.83
C VAL A 34 -6.98 7.61 9.31
N ILE A 35 -7.20 7.73 8.00
CA ILE A 35 -7.52 9.02 7.40
C ILE A 35 -9.04 9.24 7.31
N SER A 36 -9.49 10.45 7.63
CA SER A 36 -10.87 10.90 7.42
C SER A 36 -11.01 11.91 6.28
N LYS A 37 -9.88 12.32 5.69
CA LYS A 37 -9.76 13.25 4.56
C LYS A 37 -8.62 12.82 3.64
N ILE A 38 -8.86 12.89 2.34
CA ILE A 38 -7.85 12.67 1.30
C ILE A 38 -7.16 13.99 0.98
N GLN A 39 -5.83 13.97 0.93
CA GLN A 39 -4.98 15.08 0.50
C GLN A 39 -4.34 14.70 -0.84
N MET A 40 -4.32 15.66 -1.77
CA MET A 40 -3.71 15.47 -3.08
C MET A 40 -2.18 15.39 -2.97
N ASN A 41 -1.59 14.57 -3.84
CA ASN A 41 -0.16 14.25 -3.94
C ASN A 41 0.45 13.75 -2.62
N ARG A 42 -0.37 13.10 -1.79
CA ARG A 42 0.07 12.40 -0.59
C ARG A 42 -0.05 10.90 -0.82
N VAL A 43 1.03 10.19 -0.52
CA VAL A 43 1.04 8.72 -0.53
C VAL A 43 0.52 8.22 0.80
N TYR A 44 -0.50 7.39 0.74
CA TYR A 44 -1.07 6.67 1.86
C TYR A 44 -0.73 5.19 1.78
N ILE A 45 -0.75 4.51 2.93
CA ILE A 45 -0.59 3.06 3.04
C ILE A 45 -1.93 2.45 3.49
N GLY A 46 -2.33 1.35 2.86
CA GLY A 46 -3.49 0.58 3.24
C GLY A 46 -3.09 -0.74 3.87
N GLY A 47 -3.71 -1.04 5.01
CA GLY A 47 -3.59 -2.33 5.68
C GLY A 47 -4.86 -3.13 5.53
N LEU A 48 -4.74 -4.46 5.47
CA LEU A 48 -5.89 -5.32 5.24
C LEU A 48 -6.90 -5.19 6.39
N PHE A 49 -8.17 -5.00 6.02
CA PHE A 49 -9.27 -4.70 6.93
C PHE A 49 -8.95 -3.48 7.81
N THR A 50 -9.09 -3.59 9.14
CA THR A 50 -8.91 -2.50 10.11
C THR A 50 -7.54 -2.50 10.78
N LYS A 51 -6.54 -3.13 10.15
CA LYS A 51 -5.22 -3.33 10.75
C LYS A 51 -4.14 -2.68 9.90
N TYR A 52 -3.36 -1.80 10.51
CA TYR A 52 -2.13 -1.31 9.90
C TYR A 52 -1.19 -2.49 9.54
N PRO A 53 -0.57 -2.50 8.34
CA PRO A 53 0.15 -3.68 7.85
C PRO A 53 1.41 -3.94 8.66
N LYS A 54 1.63 -5.20 9.05
CA LYS A 54 2.87 -5.66 9.67
C LYS A 54 3.95 -5.92 8.62
N LYS A 55 5.19 -6.17 9.10
CA LYS A 55 6.39 -6.35 8.27
C LYS A 55 6.19 -7.32 7.10
N TYR A 56 5.60 -8.48 7.36
CA TYR A 56 5.44 -9.57 6.38
C TYR A 56 4.02 -9.68 5.82
N GLN A 57 3.21 -8.63 5.96
CA GLN A 57 1.85 -8.63 5.44
C GLN A 57 1.74 -7.85 4.13
N PRO A 58 0.84 -8.27 3.22
CA PRO A 58 0.50 -7.50 2.06
C PRO A 58 -0.09 -6.14 2.48
N ARG A 59 0.05 -5.18 1.58
CA ARG A 59 -0.37 -3.80 1.80
C ARG A 59 -0.70 -3.16 0.47
N CYS A 60 -1.48 -2.09 0.51
CA CYS A 60 -1.63 -1.25 -0.65
C CYS A 60 -1.01 0.13 -0.42
N TYR A 61 -0.77 0.85 -1.49
CA TYR A 61 -0.45 2.27 -1.46
C TYR A 61 -1.37 3.00 -2.41
N ILE A 62 -1.75 4.22 -2.06
CA ILE A 62 -2.52 5.07 -2.96
C ILE A 62 -2.04 6.51 -2.89
N GLU A 63 -2.01 7.15 -4.06
CA GLU A 63 -1.79 8.58 -4.20
C GLU A 63 -2.88 9.15 -5.11
N PHE A 64 -3.69 10.07 -4.57
CA PHE A 64 -4.61 10.88 -5.35
C PHE A 64 -3.85 12.09 -5.87
N LYS A 65 -3.94 12.36 -7.17
CA LYS A 65 -3.19 13.42 -7.87
C LYS A 65 -4.15 14.45 -8.45
N LYS A 66 -3.63 15.65 -8.66
CA LYS A 66 -4.35 16.71 -9.39
C LYS A 66 -4.81 16.22 -10.77
N ASN A 67 -5.83 16.88 -11.33
CA ASN A 67 -6.46 16.56 -12.61
C ASN A 67 -7.10 15.17 -12.64
N ASN A 68 -7.74 14.80 -11.53
CA ASN A 68 -8.52 13.57 -11.40
C ASN A 68 -7.71 12.31 -11.70
N LYS A 69 -6.44 12.26 -11.29
CA LYS A 69 -5.54 11.12 -11.51
C LYS A 69 -5.29 10.38 -10.22
N TYR A 70 -5.02 9.09 -10.28
CA TYR A 70 -4.53 8.34 -9.13
C TYR A 70 -3.47 7.33 -9.52
N VAL A 71 -2.70 6.90 -8.52
CA VAL A 71 -1.85 5.71 -8.58
C VAL A 71 -2.20 4.82 -7.40
N PHE A 72 -2.52 3.55 -7.67
CA PHE A 72 -2.76 2.53 -6.67
C PHE A 72 -1.75 1.41 -6.84
N VAL A 73 -1.20 0.90 -5.75
CA VAL A 73 -0.28 -0.23 -5.73
C VAL A 73 -0.82 -1.28 -4.76
N TYR A 74 -0.84 -2.53 -5.17
CA TYR A 74 -0.97 -3.68 -4.30
C TYR A 74 0.40 -4.36 -4.20
N ASP A 75 0.98 -4.41 -2.99
CA ASP A 75 2.28 -5.00 -2.70
C ASP A 75 2.08 -6.26 -1.85
N ASP A 76 2.05 -7.40 -2.53
CA ASP A 76 2.08 -8.73 -1.95
C ASP A 76 3.45 -9.39 -2.18
N SER A 77 4.53 -8.60 -2.01
CA SER A 77 5.91 -9.10 -2.09
C SER A 77 6.55 -9.31 -0.73
N ARG A 78 5.86 -8.92 0.35
CA ARG A 78 6.41 -8.84 1.71
C ARG A 78 6.34 -10.16 2.48
N GLY A 79 5.62 -11.16 1.97
CA GLY A 79 5.46 -12.45 2.61
C GLY A 79 6.77 -13.22 2.77
N THR A 80 6.73 -14.18 3.68
CA THR A 80 7.74 -15.21 3.89
C THR A 80 7.53 -16.38 2.94
N TYR A 81 8.42 -17.37 2.97
CA TYR A 81 8.23 -18.58 2.15
C TYR A 81 7.02 -19.39 2.57
N GLU A 82 6.66 -19.36 3.86
CA GLU A 82 5.49 -20.08 4.39
C GLU A 82 4.21 -19.47 3.82
N ASP A 83 4.12 -18.13 3.81
CA ASP A 83 2.95 -17.40 3.31
C ASP A 83 2.60 -17.72 1.84
N TYR A 84 3.59 -18.06 1.00
CA TYR A 84 3.37 -18.39 -0.42
C TYR A 84 3.27 -19.89 -0.71
N ASN A 85 3.53 -20.74 0.28
CA ASN A 85 3.47 -22.20 0.15
C ASN A 85 2.33 -22.82 0.98
N GLU A 86 1.63 -22.02 1.78
CA GLU A 86 0.63 -22.48 2.76
C GLU A 86 -0.51 -23.25 2.08
N ASP A 87 -0.96 -22.79 0.91
CA ASP A 87 -2.09 -23.37 0.18
C ASP A 87 -1.67 -24.37 -0.92
N GLY A 88 -0.37 -24.57 -1.14
CA GLY A 88 0.15 -25.45 -2.20
C GLY A 88 -0.21 -25.02 -3.63
N ASP A 89 -0.80 -23.84 -3.80
CA ASP A 89 -1.27 -23.28 -5.08
C ASP A 89 -0.13 -22.74 -5.95
N GLY A 90 1.08 -22.66 -5.38
CA GLY A 90 2.26 -22.11 -6.06
C GLY A 90 2.21 -20.59 -6.20
N SER A 91 1.46 -19.90 -5.33
CA SER A 91 1.45 -18.44 -5.21
C SER A 91 2.87 -17.90 -5.12
N LYS A 92 3.08 -16.72 -5.70
CA LYS A 92 4.39 -16.09 -5.76
C LYS A 92 4.27 -14.62 -5.38
N PRO A 93 5.34 -14.08 -4.74
CA PRO A 93 5.35 -12.66 -4.43
C PRO A 93 5.18 -11.85 -5.71
N HIS A 94 4.33 -10.82 -5.64
CA HIS A 94 4.06 -9.94 -6.77
C HIS A 94 3.69 -8.53 -6.30
N ILE A 95 3.79 -7.57 -7.22
CA ILE A 95 3.35 -6.19 -7.01
C ILE A 95 2.59 -5.76 -8.25
N ASP A 96 1.37 -5.26 -8.05
CA ASP A 96 0.54 -4.68 -9.10
C ASP A 96 0.43 -3.18 -8.90
N ILE A 97 0.50 -2.42 -9.99
CA ILE A 97 0.32 -0.97 -9.99
C ILE A 97 -0.70 -0.57 -11.05
N TYR A 98 -1.58 0.36 -10.68
CA TYR A 98 -2.64 0.89 -11.51
C TYR A 98 -2.53 2.41 -11.58
N PHE A 99 -2.55 2.92 -12.80
CA PHE A 99 -2.58 4.35 -13.11
C PHE A 99 -3.94 4.66 -13.74
N GLY A 100 -4.66 5.62 -13.19
CA GLY A 100 -6.02 5.83 -13.66
C GLY A 100 -6.58 7.21 -13.37
N ARG A 101 -7.89 7.33 -13.59
CA ARG A 101 -8.67 8.51 -13.24
C ARG A 101 -9.62 8.21 -12.10
N TYR A 102 -9.93 9.23 -11.31
CA TYR A 102 -10.97 9.12 -10.30
C TYR A 102 -12.10 10.11 -10.54
N GLU A 103 -13.30 9.71 -10.14
CA GLU A 103 -14.46 10.59 -10.03
C GLU A 103 -14.86 10.66 -8.56
N GLU A 104 -15.04 11.87 -8.04
CA GLU A 104 -15.43 12.10 -6.65
C GLU A 104 -16.88 12.56 -6.59
N LYS A 105 -17.67 11.90 -5.74
CA LYS A 105 -19.05 12.27 -5.45
C LYS A 105 -19.34 12.01 -3.98
N GLU A 106 -19.67 13.06 -3.24
CA GLU A 106 -20.09 12.98 -1.83
C GLU A 106 -19.09 12.25 -0.91
N GLY A 107 -17.79 12.44 -1.18
CA GLY A 107 -16.70 11.80 -0.44
C GLY A 107 -16.42 10.36 -0.85
N CYS A 108 -17.12 9.82 -1.86
CA CYS A 108 -16.81 8.55 -2.51
C CYS A 108 -15.99 8.79 -3.77
N TYR A 109 -14.94 7.99 -3.97
CA TYR A 109 -14.04 8.08 -5.12
C TYR A 109 -14.10 6.78 -5.92
N THR A 110 -14.64 6.83 -7.12
CA THR A 110 -14.60 5.72 -8.08
C THR A 110 -13.28 5.78 -8.83
N LEU A 111 -12.48 4.71 -8.78
CA LEU A 111 -11.10 4.65 -9.29
C LEU A 111 -11.04 3.80 -10.57
N THR A 112 -11.04 4.44 -11.73
CA THR A 112 -11.02 3.77 -13.03
C THR A 112 -9.59 3.65 -13.56
N PRO A 113 -9.02 2.43 -13.67
CA PRO A 113 -7.66 2.26 -14.17
C PRO A 113 -7.60 2.49 -15.70
N ILE A 114 -6.52 3.12 -16.15
CA ILE A 114 -6.24 3.38 -17.57
C ILE A 114 -5.02 2.60 -18.03
N LYS A 115 -4.05 2.37 -17.14
CA LYS A 115 -2.89 1.53 -17.38
C LYS A 115 -2.61 0.71 -16.15
N SER A 116 -2.11 -0.50 -16.33
CA SER A 116 -1.54 -1.29 -15.25
C SER A 116 -0.16 -1.82 -15.62
N ALA A 117 0.61 -2.11 -14.59
CA ALA A 117 1.81 -2.91 -14.70
C ALA A 117 1.90 -3.85 -13.50
N SER A 118 2.61 -4.95 -13.67
CA SER A 118 2.84 -5.91 -12.60
C SER A 118 4.26 -6.46 -12.66
N VAL A 119 4.79 -6.85 -11.51
CA VAL A 119 6.01 -7.64 -11.43
C VAL A 119 5.78 -8.89 -10.61
N GLY A 120 6.26 -10.02 -11.13
CA GLY A 120 6.26 -11.30 -10.44
C GLY A 120 7.67 -11.69 -10.03
N PHE A 121 7.83 -12.14 -8.79
CA PHE A 121 9.08 -12.63 -8.25
C PHE A 121 9.11 -14.16 -8.26
N LYS A 122 10.31 -14.74 -8.29
CA LYS A 122 10.44 -16.19 -8.16
C LYS A 122 10.12 -16.67 -6.74
N ASN A 123 10.53 -15.91 -5.73
CA ASN A 123 10.43 -16.21 -4.30
C ASN A 123 10.80 -14.99 -3.44
N PRO A 124 10.61 -15.01 -2.11
CA PRO A 124 10.98 -13.92 -1.21
C PRO A 124 12.46 -13.50 -1.28
N THR A 125 13.38 -14.45 -1.52
CA THR A 125 14.81 -14.11 -1.70
C THR A 125 15.04 -13.22 -2.92
N ALA A 126 14.30 -13.44 -4.01
CA ALA A 126 14.37 -12.62 -5.21
C ALA A 126 13.81 -11.22 -4.96
N VAL A 127 12.76 -11.08 -4.13
CA VAL A 127 12.22 -9.79 -3.69
C VAL A 127 13.30 -8.96 -3.01
N GLY A 128 14.01 -9.54 -2.04
CA GLY A 128 15.11 -8.86 -1.32
C GLY A 128 16.25 -8.38 -2.23
N LYS A 129 16.40 -8.97 -3.42
CA LYS A 129 17.38 -8.59 -4.44
C LYS A 129 16.82 -7.68 -5.53
N GLY A 130 15.51 -7.41 -5.50
CA GLY A 130 14.77 -6.71 -6.55
C GLY A 130 14.81 -7.43 -7.89
N LEU A 131 14.95 -8.75 -7.91
CA LEU A 131 15.08 -9.57 -9.12
C LEU A 131 13.71 -10.12 -9.53
N ILE A 132 13.17 -9.60 -10.63
CA ILE A 132 11.87 -10.03 -11.15
C ILE A 132 12.03 -11.19 -12.14
N ASN A 133 11.07 -12.10 -12.10
CA ASN A 133 10.95 -13.21 -13.04
C ASN A 133 10.04 -12.87 -14.22
N ALA A 134 9.09 -11.96 -14.02
CA ALA A 134 8.14 -11.52 -15.04
C ALA A 134 7.77 -10.05 -14.83
N TYR A 135 7.43 -9.38 -15.93
CA TYR A 135 6.84 -8.06 -15.95
C TYR A 135 5.62 -8.08 -16.85
N GLY A 136 4.49 -7.58 -16.35
CA GLY A 136 3.26 -7.38 -17.11
C GLY A 136 3.00 -5.88 -17.35
N TYR A 137 2.42 -5.56 -18.50
CA TYR A 137 1.87 -4.24 -18.80
C TYR A 137 0.55 -4.42 -19.54
N SER A 138 -0.44 -3.59 -19.20
CA SER A 138 -1.70 -3.55 -19.92
C SER A 138 -2.15 -2.11 -20.13
N ASN A 139 -2.53 -1.81 -21.37
CA ASN A 139 -3.28 -0.60 -21.67
C ASN A 139 -4.76 -0.91 -21.46
N LEU A 140 -5.35 -0.23 -20.49
CA LEU A 140 -6.73 -0.45 -20.03
C LEU A 140 -7.66 0.67 -20.50
N GLU A 141 -7.12 1.63 -21.26
CA GLU A 141 -7.87 2.75 -21.82
C GLU A 141 -9.04 2.22 -22.66
N ASN A 142 -10.26 2.63 -22.29
CA ASN A 142 -11.53 2.21 -22.89
C ASN A 142 -12.00 0.77 -22.63
N ASN A 143 -11.33 0.02 -21.75
CA ASN A 143 -11.85 -1.29 -21.35
C ASN A 143 -13.00 -1.13 -20.33
N LYS A 144 -14.25 -1.28 -20.82
CA LYS A 144 -15.48 -1.14 -20.03
C LYS A 144 -15.73 -2.31 -19.06
N GLU A 145 -15.05 -3.43 -19.22
CA GLU A 145 -15.19 -4.61 -18.36
C GLU A 145 -14.37 -4.48 -17.08
N ILE A 146 -13.41 -3.55 -17.04
CA ILE A 146 -12.56 -3.37 -15.87
C ILE A 146 -13.31 -2.57 -14.82
N ILE A 147 -13.80 -3.32 -13.83
CA ILE A 147 -14.31 -2.78 -12.60
C ILE A 147 -13.10 -2.32 -11.77
N GLY A 148 -12.98 -1.01 -11.59
CA GLY A 148 -11.96 -0.40 -10.77
C GLY A 148 -12.15 -0.64 -9.27
N GLN A 149 -11.55 0.21 -8.44
CA GLN A 149 -11.78 0.20 -6.98
C GLN A 149 -12.60 1.40 -6.54
N VAL A 150 -13.12 1.35 -5.32
CA VAL A 150 -13.79 2.49 -4.70
C VAL A 150 -13.05 2.86 -3.41
N ALA A 151 -12.80 4.16 -3.21
CA ALA A 151 -12.39 4.70 -1.92
C ALA A 151 -13.57 5.44 -1.27
N ALA A 152 -14.03 4.98 -0.12
CA ALA A 152 -15.19 5.55 0.57
C ALA A 152 -15.00 5.51 2.08
N LYS A 153 -15.79 6.31 2.79
CA LYS A 153 -15.80 6.30 4.26
C LYS A 153 -16.56 5.08 4.78
N ASN A 154 -15.97 4.40 5.76
CA ASN A 154 -16.68 3.41 6.56
C ASN A 154 -17.60 4.10 7.60
N LYS A 155 -18.33 3.30 8.38
CA LYS A 155 -19.25 3.79 9.43
C LYS A 155 -18.59 4.68 10.51
N ASN A 156 -17.26 4.60 10.66
CA ASN A 156 -16.50 5.41 11.60
C ASN A 156 -15.99 6.72 10.96
N GLY A 157 -16.30 6.97 9.69
CA GLY A 157 -15.83 8.14 8.94
C GLY A 157 -14.41 8.02 8.38
N ASN A 158 -13.79 6.83 8.45
CA ASN A 158 -12.44 6.58 7.94
C ASN A 158 -12.48 6.08 6.51
N TYR A 159 -11.53 6.50 5.67
CA TYR A 159 -11.42 5.98 4.32
C TYR A 159 -10.90 4.55 4.29
N ILE A 160 -11.61 3.73 3.52
CA ILE A 160 -11.23 2.40 3.12
C ILE A 160 -11.22 2.34 1.58
N ILE A 161 -10.43 1.42 1.02
CA ILE A 161 -10.39 1.12 -0.42
C ILE A 161 -10.70 -0.35 -0.62
N GLY A 162 -11.57 -0.67 -1.56
CA GLY A 162 -11.83 -2.05 -1.92
C GLY A 162 -12.61 -2.19 -3.21
N ASN A 163 -13.00 -3.43 -3.49
CA ASN A 163 -13.81 -3.73 -4.66
C ASN A 163 -15.18 -3.05 -4.53
N PRO A 164 -15.68 -2.43 -5.61
CA PRO A 164 -17.01 -1.86 -5.61
C PRO A 164 -18.05 -2.97 -5.48
N ASN A 165 -19.18 -2.61 -4.90
CA ASN A 165 -20.41 -3.38 -4.97
C ASN A 165 -21.06 -3.22 -6.36
N LYS A 166 -22.17 -3.93 -6.61
CA LYS A 166 -22.89 -3.86 -7.89
C LYS A 166 -23.35 -2.45 -8.29
N ASP A 167 -23.48 -1.54 -7.33
CA ASP A 167 -23.85 -0.13 -7.56
C ASP A 167 -22.68 0.74 -8.06
N GLY A 168 -21.44 0.23 -8.03
CA GLY A 168 -20.24 0.96 -8.46
C GLY A 168 -19.80 2.11 -7.54
N VAL A 169 -20.52 2.35 -6.43
CA VAL A 169 -20.36 3.53 -5.57
C VAL A 169 -20.28 3.21 -4.08
N SER A 170 -20.47 1.94 -3.70
CA SER A 170 -20.19 1.43 -2.36
C SER A 170 -19.15 0.31 -2.42
N ILE A 171 -18.50 0.02 -1.29
CA ILE A 171 -17.54 -1.09 -1.20
C ILE A 171 -18.30 -2.37 -0.90
N SER A 172 -17.93 -3.45 -1.61
CA SER A 172 -18.49 -4.79 -1.39
C SER A 172 -18.26 -5.25 0.05
N LYS A 173 -19.32 -5.77 0.69
CA LYS A 173 -19.27 -6.27 2.07
C LYS A 173 -18.50 -7.59 2.20
N ASP A 174 -18.46 -8.36 1.11
CA ASP A 174 -17.88 -9.70 1.07
C ASP A 174 -16.45 -9.70 0.50
N GLY A 175 -15.97 -8.53 0.07
CA GLY A 175 -14.64 -8.35 -0.53
C GLY A 175 -13.55 -7.96 0.46
N LEU A 176 -12.30 -8.19 0.07
CA LEU A 176 -11.16 -7.59 0.74
C LEU A 176 -11.20 -6.06 0.59
N TYR A 177 -10.92 -5.37 1.68
CA TYR A 177 -10.73 -3.92 1.69
C TYR A 177 -9.51 -3.56 2.54
N PHE A 178 -8.98 -2.38 2.28
CA PHE A 178 -7.83 -1.80 2.97
C PHE A 178 -8.26 -0.54 3.70
N GLU A 179 -8.06 -0.47 5.01
CA GLU A 179 -8.16 0.81 5.73
C GLU A 179 -6.90 1.63 5.50
N ILE A 180 -7.09 2.93 5.23
CA ILE A 180 -6.04 3.81 4.74
C ILE A 180 -5.47 4.66 5.87
N TYR A 181 -4.15 4.65 5.98
CA TYR A 181 -3.38 5.30 7.05
C TYR A 181 -2.45 6.39 6.50
N ASP A 182 -2.23 7.42 7.31
CA ASP A 182 -1.42 8.60 6.99
C ASP A 182 0.10 8.42 7.13
N LYS A 183 0.53 7.21 7.49
CA LYS A 183 1.91 6.84 7.83
C LYS A 183 2.52 5.89 6.80
N SER A 184 2.61 6.32 5.55
CA SER A 184 3.27 5.53 4.50
C SER A 184 4.77 5.33 4.80
N ASP A 185 5.28 4.12 4.55
CA ASP A 185 6.71 3.79 4.61
C ASP A 185 7.46 4.12 3.30
N ILE A 186 6.74 4.57 2.27
CA ILE A 186 7.28 5.13 1.02
C ILE A 186 6.84 6.58 0.83
N LYS A 187 7.69 7.38 0.18
CA LYS A 187 7.45 8.83 -0.01
C LYS A 187 6.76 9.19 -1.34
N LYS A 188 6.94 8.36 -2.37
CA LYS A 188 6.50 8.66 -3.73
C LYS A 188 6.10 7.37 -4.44
N LEU A 189 5.02 7.41 -5.21
CA LEU A 189 4.67 6.35 -6.14
C LEU A 189 5.21 6.66 -7.55
N PRO A 190 5.50 5.62 -8.36
CA PRO A 190 5.89 5.79 -9.75
C PRO A 190 4.87 6.65 -10.50
N SER A 191 5.33 7.44 -11.46
CA SER A 191 4.48 8.25 -12.31
C SER A 191 4.07 7.55 -13.62
N SER A 192 4.72 6.44 -13.95
CA SER A 192 4.43 5.65 -15.15
C SER A 192 4.78 4.17 -14.97
N PRO A 193 4.24 3.28 -15.83
CA PRO A 193 4.64 1.88 -15.90
C PRO A 193 6.16 1.69 -16.08
N GLU A 194 6.81 2.57 -16.83
CA GLU A 194 8.25 2.50 -17.08
C GLU A 194 9.08 2.93 -15.84
N GLU A 195 8.65 3.97 -15.11
CA GLU A 195 9.26 4.32 -13.81
C GLU A 195 9.07 3.19 -12.78
N PHE A 196 7.94 2.48 -12.85
CA PHE A 196 7.71 1.29 -12.05
C PHE A 196 8.67 0.16 -12.43
N ARG A 197 8.73 -0.21 -13.71
CA ARG A 197 9.62 -1.26 -14.23
C ARG A 197 11.08 -1.04 -13.82
N LYS A 198 11.58 0.19 -13.95
CA LYS A 198 13.00 0.54 -13.69
C LYS A 198 13.46 0.35 -12.25
N GLN A 199 12.55 0.17 -11.29
CA GLN A 199 12.92 -0.14 -9.91
C GLN A 199 13.47 -1.56 -9.73
N PHE A 200 13.27 -2.44 -10.72
CA PHE A 200 13.60 -3.85 -10.62
C PHE A 200 14.68 -4.29 -11.62
N LYS A 201 15.40 -5.34 -11.26
CA LYS A 201 16.36 -6.03 -12.11
C LYS A 201 15.65 -7.18 -12.83
N MET A 202 15.90 -7.30 -14.14
CA MET A 202 15.40 -8.39 -14.97
C MET A 202 16.55 -8.91 -15.83
N ASP A 203 16.44 -10.15 -16.29
CA ASP A 203 17.36 -10.69 -17.28
C ASP A 203 17.40 -9.82 -18.55
N LYS A 204 18.61 -9.57 -19.08
CA LYS A 204 18.81 -8.68 -20.24
C LYS A 204 18.08 -9.18 -21.49
N LYS A 205 18.07 -10.50 -21.72
CA LYS A 205 17.41 -11.09 -22.90
C LYS A 205 15.89 -10.99 -22.76
N ALA A 206 15.37 -11.22 -21.55
CA ALA A 206 13.94 -11.04 -21.28
C ALA A 206 13.51 -9.58 -21.43
N GLU A 207 14.33 -8.62 -20.98
CA GLU A 207 14.07 -7.19 -21.15
C GLU A 207 14.10 -6.76 -22.63
N GLN A 208 15.06 -7.24 -23.41
CA GLN A 208 15.13 -6.98 -24.85
C GLN A 208 13.89 -7.52 -25.57
N LYS A 209 13.44 -8.73 -25.24
CA LYS A 209 12.23 -9.33 -25.83
C LYS A 209 11.00 -8.47 -25.52
N ARG A 210 10.85 -8.02 -24.28
CA ARG A 210 9.76 -7.13 -23.84
C ARG A 210 9.73 -5.82 -24.62
N LEU A 211 10.88 -5.17 -24.79
CA LEU A 211 10.99 -3.91 -25.55
C LEU A 211 10.62 -4.13 -27.02
N ALA A 212 10.97 -5.27 -27.61
CA ALA A 212 10.58 -5.61 -28.97
C ALA A 212 9.07 -5.84 -29.11
N GLU A 213 8.42 -6.46 -28.12
CA GLU A 213 6.96 -6.67 -28.10
C GLU A 213 6.17 -5.35 -27.92
N GLN A 214 6.70 -4.38 -27.16
CA GLN A 214 6.05 -3.07 -27.01
C GLN A 214 6.09 -2.19 -28.25
N ASN A 215 7.05 -2.42 -29.15
CA ASN A 215 7.24 -1.64 -30.39
C ASN A 215 6.56 -2.27 -31.61
N ARG A 216 5.85 -3.40 -31.43
CA ARG A 216 5.03 -4.05 -32.47
C ARG A 216 3.58 -3.60 -32.35
#